data_AF-A0A2J8TRP3-F1
#
_entry.id   AF-A0A2J8TRP3-F1
#
_cell.length_a   1.000
_cell.length_b   1.000
_cell.length_c   1.000
_cell.angle_alpha   90.00
_cell.angle_beta   90.00
_cell.angle_gamma   90.00
#
_symmetry.space_group_name_H-M   'P 1'
#
loop_
_entity.id
_entity.type
_entity.pdbx_description
1 polymer ?
#
loop_
_entity_poly.entity_id
_entity_poly.type
_entity_poly.pdbx_seq_one_letter_code
_entity_poly.pdbx_strand_id
1 'polypeptide(L)'
;MAQGLIEVERKFLPGPGTEERLQELGGTLEHRVTFRDTYYDTPELSLMQADHWLRRREDSGWELKCPGAAGVLGPHTEYKELTAEPAIVAQLCKVYLHRRQHRPS
;
A
#
# COMPACT_ATOMS: atom_id res chain seq x y z
N MET A 1 -17.62 6.48 11.01
CA MET A 1 -16.25 5.96 11.14
C MET A 1 -15.96 5.18 9.87
N ALA A 2 -15.03 5.62 9.03
CA ALA A 2 -14.60 4.82 7.89
C ALA A 2 -13.67 3.73 8.43
N GLN A 3 -14.20 2.53 8.68
CA GLN A 3 -13.39 1.34 8.85
C GLN A 3 -12.53 1.20 7.58
N GLY A 4 -11.22 1.42 7.70
CA GLY A 4 -10.30 1.32 6.56
C GLY A 4 -10.45 -0.02 5.85
N LEU A 5 -10.49 0.01 4.53
CA LEU A 5 -10.59 -1.16 3.67
C LEU A 5 -9.29 -1.97 3.76
N ILE A 6 -9.43 -3.30 3.75
CA ILE A 6 -8.30 -4.24 3.69
C ILE A 6 -8.16 -4.66 2.23
N GLU A 7 -6.98 -4.44 1.67
CA GLU A 7 -6.56 -4.96 0.38
C GLU A 7 -5.76 -6.24 0.61
N VAL A 8 -6.15 -7.33 -0.06
CA VAL A 8 -5.39 -8.58 -0.11
C VAL A 8 -4.92 -8.77 -1.55
N GLU A 9 -3.61 -8.89 -1.74
CA GLU A 9 -3.01 -8.96 -3.07
C GLU A 9 -2.00 -10.11 -3.22
N ARG A 10 -1.81 -10.55 -4.47
CA ARG A 10 -0.72 -11.43 -4.88
C ARG A 10 -0.14 -10.94 -6.21
N LYS A 11 1.09 -10.44 -6.18
CA LYS A 11 1.77 -9.98 -7.38
C LYS A 11 2.20 -11.16 -8.25
N PHE A 12 2.06 -11.01 -9.57
CA PHE A 12 2.48 -12.00 -10.56
C PHE A 12 3.03 -11.30 -11.81
N LEU A 13 3.83 -12.01 -12.60
CA LEU A 13 4.34 -11.50 -13.88
C LEU A 13 3.35 -11.90 -14.99
N PRO A 14 2.73 -10.95 -15.70
CA PRO A 14 1.84 -11.27 -16.81
C PRO A 14 2.64 -11.79 -18.01
N GLY A 15 2.13 -12.84 -18.65
CA GLY A 15 2.61 -13.35 -19.95
C GLY A 15 1.71 -12.91 -21.12
N PRO A 16 2.13 -13.17 -22.39
CA PRO A 16 1.42 -12.73 -23.59
C PRO A 16 -0.03 -13.22 -23.75
N GLY A 17 -0.46 -14.23 -22.99
CA GLY A 17 -1.83 -14.79 -23.02
C GLY A 17 -2.68 -14.44 -21.79
N THR A 18 -2.23 -13.50 -20.96
CA THR A 18 -2.89 -13.19 -19.67
C THR A 18 -4.26 -12.57 -19.90
N GLU A 19 -4.37 -11.63 -20.84
CA GLU A 19 -5.61 -10.89 -21.10
C GLU A 19 -6.67 -11.80 -21.73
N GLU A 20 -6.28 -12.64 -22.69
CA GLU A 20 -7.15 -13.62 -23.35
C GLU A 20 -7.68 -14.63 -22.33
N ARG A 21 -6.81 -15.15 -21.45
CA ARG A 21 -7.22 -16.11 -20.44
C ARG A 21 -8.20 -15.52 -19.43
N LEU A 22 -8.04 -14.24 -19.06
CA LEU A 22 -9.01 -13.54 -18.20
C LEU A 22 -10.37 -13.45 -18.89
N GLN A 23 -10.42 -13.13 -20.18
CA GLN A 23 -11.66 -13.05 -20.96
C GLN A 23 -12.35 -14.42 -21.11
N GLU A 24 -11.60 -15.48 -21.40
CA GLU A 24 -12.12 -16.86 -21.49
C GLU A 24 -12.80 -17.33 -20.19
N LEU A 25 -12.31 -16.85 -19.04
CA LEU A 25 -12.85 -17.15 -17.72
C LEU A 25 -14.02 -16.21 -17.33
N GLY A 26 -14.45 -15.32 -18.23
CA GLY A 26 -15.56 -14.39 -18.01
C GLY A 26 -15.15 -13.05 -17.38
N GLY A 27 -13.85 -12.76 -17.26
CA GLY A 27 -13.36 -11.46 -16.83
C GLY A 27 -13.63 -10.37 -17.87
N THR A 28 -13.97 -9.17 -17.42
CA THR A 28 -14.18 -8.00 -18.29
C THR A 28 -13.13 -6.93 -18.02
N LEU A 29 -12.66 -6.25 -19.06
CA LEU A 29 -11.83 -5.06 -18.90
C LEU A 29 -12.68 -3.92 -18.33
N GLU A 30 -12.55 -3.66 -17.04
CA GLU A 30 -13.36 -2.64 -16.35
C GLU A 30 -12.96 -1.23 -16.77
N HIS A 31 -11.66 -0.94 -16.83
CA HIS A 31 -11.12 0.35 -17.24
C HIS A 31 -9.65 0.26 -17.64
N ARG A 32 -9.19 1.24 -18.42
CA ARG A 32 -7.77 1.48 -18.70
C ARG A 32 -7.42 2.89 -18.25
N VAL A 33 -6.47 2.99 -17.33
CA VAL A 33 -6.07 4.27 -16.72
C VAL A 33 -4.56 4.47 -16.82
N THR A 34 -4.16 5.73 -16.90
CA THR A 34 -2.78 6.18 -16.69
C THR A 34 -2.78 7.03 -15.43
N PHE A 35 -1.93 6.71 -14.47
CA PHE A 35 -1.81 7.45 -13.22
C PHE A 35 -0.34 7.66 -12.86
N ARG A 36 -0.06 8.66 -12.04
CA ARG A 36 1.26 8.95 -11.49
C ARG A 36 1.22 8.94 -9.98
N ASP A 37 2.03 8.07 -9.39
CA ASP A 37 2.26 8.05 -7.94
C ASP A 37 3.61 8.71 -7.63
N THR A 38 3.63 9.59 -6.62
CA THR A 38 4.87 10.07 -6.01
C THR A 38 5.00 9.46 -4.62
N TYR A 39 6.03 8.65 -4.41
CA TYR A 39 6.29 7.97 -3.15
C TYR A 39 7.18 8.80 -2.24
N TYR A 40 6.94 8.72 -0.94
CA TYR A 40 7.66 9.47 0.07
C TYR A 40 8.10 8.56 1.21
N ASP A 41 9.33 8.73 1.67
CA ASP A 41 9.89 8.05 2.84
C ASP A 41 10.96 8.95 3.48
N THR A 42 11.52 8.53 4.62
CA THR A 42 12.72 9.16 5.20
C THR A 42 13.97 8.77 4.42
N PRO A 43 15.11 9.47 4.59
CA PRO A 43 16.37 9.08 3.97
C PRO A 43 16.80 7.64 4.30
N GLU A 44 16.40 7.12 5.46
CA GLU A 44 16.66 5.75 5.90
C GLU A 44 15.68 4.72 5.34
N LEU A 45 14.67 5.13 4.56
CA LEU A 45 13.60 4.27 4.05
C LEU A 45 12.82 3.57 5.17
N SER A 46 12.52 4.33 6.23
CA SER A 46 11.93 3.80 7.46
C SER A 46 10.53 3.21 7.26
N LEU A 47 9.72 3.78 6.36
CA LEU A 47 8.39 3.27 6.04
C LEU A 47 8.50 1.95 5.27
N MET A 48 9.35 1.91 4.24
CA MET A 48 9.56 0.70 3.44
C MET A 48 10.07 -0.46 4.29
N GLN A 49 11.02 -0.21 5.19
CA GLN A 49 11.48 -1.21 6.16
C GLN A 49 10.39 -1.68 7.12
N ALA A 50 9.31 -0.91 7.31
CA ALA A 50 8.19 -1.22 8.18
C ALA A 50 6.98 -1.76 7.38
N ASP A 51 7.15 -2.09 6.10
CA ASP A 51 6.08 -2.49 5.18
C ASP A 51 4.95 -1.45 5.07
N HIS A 52 5.31 -0.16 5.18
CA HIS A 52 4.41 0.97 4.97
C HIS A 52 4.75 1.68 3.66
N TRP A 53 3.71 2.15 2.96
CA TRP A 53 3.85 2.77 1.63
C TRP A 53 3.05 4.07 1.57
N LEU A 54 3.73 5.21 1.72
CA LEU A 54 3.13 6.53 1.60
C LEU A 54 3.30 7.04 0.17
N ARG A 55 2.18 7.41 -0.46
CA ARG A 55 2.17 7.97 -1.80
C ARG A 55 1.15 9.10 -1.92
N ARG A 56 1.44 10.03 -2.83
CA ARG A 56 0.44 10.94 -3.38
C ARG A 56 0.16 10.54 -4.81
N ARG A 57 -1.08 10.14 -5.10
CA ARG A 57 -1.56 9.85 -6.45
C ARG A 57 -2.07 11.13 -7.09
N GLU A 58 -1.59 11.42 -8.29
CA GLU A 58 -2.09 12.55 -9.09
C GLU A 58 -3.62 12.45 -9.22
N ASP A 59 -4.30 13.58 -9.03
CA ASP A 59 -5.75 13.73 -9.08
C ASP A 59 -6.60 12.92 -8.05
N SER A 60 -5.99 12.08 -7.21
CA SER A 60 -6.67 11.30 -6.16
C SER A 60 -6.31 11.75 -4.72
N GLY A 61 -5.07 12.23 -4.50
CA GLY A 61 -4.62 12.70 -3.19
C GLY A 61 -3.71 11.71 -2.47
N TRP A 62 -3.72 11.74 -1.13
CA TRP A 62 -2.81 10.97 -0.28
C TRP A 62 -3.35 9.59 0.07
N GLU A 63 -2.47 8.60 0.01
CA GLU A 63 -2.79 7.21 0.38
C GLU A 63 -1.61 6.60 1.16
N LEU A 64 -1.91 5.94 2.28
CA LEU A 64 -0.94 5.18 3.06
C LEU A 64 -1.39 3.72 3.16
N LYS A 65 -0.60 2.80 2.58
CA LYS A 65 -0.73 1.37 2.89
C LYS A 65 0.02 1.09 4.18
N CYS A 66 -0.68 0.45 5.12
CA CYS A 66 -0.12 -0.05 6.36
C CYS A 66 -0.20 -1.58 6.32
N PRO A 67 0.79 -2.32 6.86
CA PRO A 67 0.68 -3.76 6.94
C PRO A 67 -0.58 -4.10 7.75
N GLY A 68 -1.27 -5.16 7.32
CA GLY A 68 -2.44 -5.71 7.98
C GLY A 68 -2.14 -6.27 9.37
N ALA A 69 -2.73 -7.42 9.73
CA ALA A 69 -2.37 -8.08 10.99
C ALA A 69 -0.87 -8.48 10.97
N ALA A 70 -0.03 -7.65 11.61
CA ALA A 70 1.41 -7.77 11.60
C ALA A 70 1.88 -9.18 11.97
N GLY A 71 2.52 -9.86 11.01
CA GLY A 71 3.22 -11.13 11.24
C GLY A 71 2.45 -12.42 10.95
N VAL A 72 1.19 -12.36 10.49
CA VAL A 72 0.40 -13.57 10.15
C VAL A 72 0.55 -13.95 8.68
N LEU A 73 0.45 -12.97 7.78
CA LEU A 73 0.69 -13.12 6.36
C LEU A 73 1.99 -12.37 6.02
N GLY A 74 2.82 -12.94 5.15
CA GLY A 74 4.11 -12.33 4.79
C GLY A 74 3.96 -10.92 4.21
N PRO A 75 5.06 -10.15 4.11
CA PRO A 75 5.04 -8.81 3.52
C PRO A 75 4.42 -8.85 2.12
N HIS A 76 3.81 -7.74 1.70
CA HIS A 76 3.20 -7.62 0.37
C HIS A 76 2.00 -8.52 0.09
N THR A 77 1.28 -8.90 1.15
CA THR A 77 0.08 -9.76 1.04
C THR A 77 -1.20 -9.04 1.49
N GLU A 78 -1.15 -8.31 2.60
CA GLU A 78 -2.33 -7.66 3.20
C GLU A 78 -1.99 -6.25 3.67
N TYR A 79 -2.78 -5.28 3.24
CA TYR A 79 -2.64 -3.90 3.66
C TYR A 79 -3.96 -3.28 4.07
N LYS A 80 -3.91 -2.46 5.13
CA LYS A 80 -4.96 -1.49 5.41
C LYS A 80 -4.65 -0.20 4.66
N GLU A 81 -5.59 0.26 3.84
CA GLU A 81 -5.45 1.51 3.11
C GLU A 81 -6.08 2.68 3.87
N LEU A 82 -5.28 3.71 4.14
CA LEU A 82 -5.72 4.96 4.74
C LEU A 82 -5.64 6.09 3.71
N THR A 83 -6.77 6.77 3.50
CA THR A 83 -6.88 7.91 2.56
C THR A 83 -7.22 9.23 3.26
N ALA A 84 -7.79 9.17 4.47
CA ALA A 84 -8.05 10.35 5.27
C ALA A 84 -6.73 10.89 5.87
N GLU A 85 -6.33 12.11 5.50
CA GLU A 85 -5.07 12.72 5.94
C GLU A 85 -4.86 12.70 7.46
N PRO A 86 -5.86 13.00 8.33
CA PRO A 86 -5.67 12.90 9.77
C PRO A 86 -5.32 11.48 10.24
N ALA A 87 -5.88 10.46 9.59
CA ALA A 87 -5.57 9.06 9.90
C ALA A 87 -4.16 8.68 9.40
N ILE A 88 -3.76 9.19 8.23
CA ILE A 88 -2.41 9.02 7.69
C ILE A 88 -1.38 9.62 8.66
N VAL A 89 -1.56 10.88 9.07
CA VAL A 89 -0.67 11.56 10.03
C VAL A 89 -0.59 10.80 11.34
N ALA A 90 -1.73 10.41 11.92
CA ALA A 90 -1.77 9.66 13.16
C ALA A 90 -1.00 8.33 13.06
N GLN A 91 -1.07 7.63 11.92
CA GLN A 91 -0.35 6.38 11.71
C GLN A 91 1.15 6.61 11.50
N LEU A 92 1.55 7.61 10.71
CA LEU A 92 2.95 7.98 10.52
C LEU A 92 3.62 8.33 11.86
N CYS A 93 2.95 9.11 12.72
CA CYS A 93 3.44 9.40 14.06
C CYS A 93 3.74 8.13 14.86
N LYS A 94 2.88 7.11 14.81
CA LYS A 94 3.11 5.84 15.52
C LYS A 94 4.34 5.11 15.00
N VAL A 95 4.50 5.01 13.68
CA VAL A 95 5.64 4.34 13.05
C VAL A 95 6.96 5.01 13.44
N TYR A 96 7.01 6.34 13.37
CA TYR A 96 8.23 7.09 13.68
C TYR A 96 8.55 7.14 15.18
N LEU A 97 7.53 7.23 16.05
CA LEU A 97 7.75 7.17 17.50
C LEU A 97 8.28 5.81 17.95
N HIS A 98 7.70 4.71 17.43
CA HIS A 98 8.15 3.36 17.74
C HIS A 98 9.61 3.15 17.31
N ARG A 99 10.00 3.61 16.11
CA ARG A 99 11.38 3.41 15.62
C ARG A 99 12.42 4.26 16.33
N ARG A 100 12.06 5.43 16.86
CA ARG A 100 12.98 6.24 17.70
C ARG A 100 13.36 5.56 19.00
N GLN A 101 12.49 4.72 19.56
CA GLN A 101 12.75 4.01 20.81
C GLN A 101 13.70 2.81 20.65
N HIS A 102 13.94 2.36 19.41
CA HIS A 102 14.75 1.17 19.11
C HIS A 102 16.00 1.47 18.27
N ARG A 103 16.45 2.72 18.19
CA ARG A 103 17.77 3.02 17.62
C ARG A 103 18.86 2.57 18.60
N PRO A 104 19.82 1.72 18.19
CA PRO A 104 21.02 1.49 18.97
C PRO A 104 21.84 2.78 19.03
N SER A 105 22.38 3.06 20.22
CA SER A 105 23.26 4.19 20.54
C SER A 105 24.55 4.18 19.74
#